data_AF-A0A6A5A478-F1
#
_entry.id   AF-A0A6A5A478-F1
#
_cell.length_a   1.000
_cell.length_b   1.000
_cell.length_c   1.000
_cell.angle_alpha   90.00
_cell.angle_beta   90.00
_cell.angle_gamma   90.00
#
_symmetry.space_group_name_H-M   'P 1'
#
loop_
_entity.id
_entity.type
_entity.pdbx_description
1 polymer ?
#
loop_
_entity_poly.entity_id
_entity_poly.type
_entity_poly.pdbx_seq_one_letter_code
_entity_poly.pdbx_strand_id
1 'polypeptide(L)'
;MALTEYCQKLISTQFTDKFLRLVPDILSHAHTFPTLAGSHLPWTHAALELVKCVCHVWHLDTTLSTHVMQLKRTLLKTMSISEFSTEAEFVNPSKSFVLPDIICTQCNLCRHVDLCREPGLMDDLSALDDRDEVVQSWQCPRCTHLYDLDMLEHRLVHVVHTQHSLPYQLRELVCKRCNLPNESQLNTLCGCT
;
A
#
# COMPACT_ATOMS: atom_id res chain seq x y z
N MET A 1 -4.46 2.51 -32.95
CA MET A 1 -3.47 3.46 -33.47
C MET A 1 -3.83 4.91 -33.12
N ALA A 2 -4.96 5.45 -33.58
CA ALA A 2 -5.31 6.86 -33.31
C ALA A 2 -5.43 7.24 -31.81
N LEU A 3 -6.00 6.36 -30.97
CA LEU A 3 -6.12 6.62 -29.53
C LEU A 3 -4.76 6.64 -28.81
N THR A 4 -3.86 5.72 -29.17
CA THR A 4 -2.52 5.63 -28.57
C THR A 4 -1.70 6.88 -28.88
N GLU A 5 -1.69 7.31 -30.15
CA GLU A 5 -1.02 8.54 -30.58
C GLU A 5 -1.61 9.78 -29.90
N TYR A 6 -2.93 9.82 -29.72
CA TYR A 6 -3.60 10.87 -28.97
C TYR A 6 -3.13 10.90 -27.50
N CYS A 7 -3.11 9.75 -26.81
CA CYS A 7 -2.64 9.66 -25.42
C CYS A 7 -1.17 10.06 -25.28
N GLN A 8 -0.30 9.64 -26.21
CA GLN A 8 1.12 10.04 -26.25
C GLN A 8 1.28 11.56 -26.42
N LYS A 9 0.49 12.16 -27.33
CA LYS A 9 0.46 13.61 -27.52
C LYS A 9 -0.06 14.33 -26.27
N LEU A 10 -1.08 13.79 -25.62
CA LEU A 10 -1.67 14.36 -24.42
C LEU A 10 -0.67 14.38 -23.26
N ILE A 11 0.08 13.28 -23.05
CA ILE A 11 1.14 13.19 -22.04
C ILE A 11 2.23 14.22 -22.34
N SER A 12 2.78 14.19 -23.55
CA SER A 12 3.93 15.04 -23.91
C SER A 12 3.61 16.55 -23.91
N THR A 13 2.37 16.93 -24.18
CA THR A 13 1.98 18.36 -24.26
C THR A 13 1.26 18.82 -22.98
N GLN A 14 -0.01 18.47 -22.84
CA GLN A 14 -0.88 19.04 -21.80
C GLN A 14 -0.45 18.61 -20.40
N PHE A 15 -0.15 17.33 -20.19
CA PHE A 15 0.25 16.86 -18.87
C PHE A 15 1.64 17.35 -18.51
N THR A 16 2.62 17.31 -19.43
CA THR A 16 3.96 17.88 -19.17
C THR A 16 3.88 19.34 -18.73
N ASP A 17 3.16 20.21 -19.46
CA ASP A 17 3.03 21.62 -19.10
C ASP A 17 2.35 21.80 -17.72
N LYS A 18 1.30 21.04 -17.43
CA LYS A 18 0.64 21.06 -16.12
C LYS A 18 1.57 20.62 -14.99
N PHE A 19 2.29 19.50 -15.15
CA PHE A 19 3.21 19.01 -14.12
C PHE A 19 4.39 19.93 -13.91
N LEU A 20 4.90 20.58 -14.96
CA LEU A 20 6.00 21.56 -14.83
C LEU A 20 5.60 22.81 -14.04
N ARG A 21 4.31 23.15 -13.96
CA ARG A 21 3.81 24.23 -13.09
C ARG A 21 3.49 23.72 -11.69
N LEU A 22 2.83 22.57 -11.60
CA LEU A 22 2.35 22.00 -10.34
C LEU A 22 3.48 21.51 -9.42
N VAL A 23 4.55 20.93 -9.96
CA VAL A 23 5.68 20.42 -9.15
C VAL A 23 6.39 21.53 -8.37
N PRO A 24 6.79 22.66 -9.00
CA PRO A 24 7.30 23.82 -8.27
C PRO A 24 6.33 24.40 -7.24
N ASP A 25 5.04 24.46 -7.57
CA ASP A 25 4.03 24.98 -6.64
C ASP A 25 3.93 24.10 -5.39
N ILE A 26 3.91 22.77 -5.54
CA ILE A 26 3.89 21.82 -4.42
C ILE A 26 5.17 21.94 -3.59
N LEU A 27 6.34 22.08 -4.24
CA LEU A 27 7.63 22.27 -3.59
C LEU A 27 7.68 23.51 -2.68
N SER A 28 6.94 24.56 -3.02
CA SER A 28 6.92 25.80 -2.25
C SER A 28 6.11 25.71 -0.95
N HIS A 29 5.31 24.66 -0.76
CA HIS A 29 4.45 24.46 0.40
C HIS A 29 4.92 23.29 1.27
N ALA A 30 4.77 23.41 2.59
CA ALA A 30 4.96 22.30 3.50
C ALA A 30 3.73 21.37 3.46
N HIS A 31 3.96 20.08 3.29
CA HIS A 31 2.91 19.07 3.26
C HIS A 31 3.12 18.06 4.37
N THR A 32 2.03 17.70 5.05
CA THR A 32 1.98 16.61 6.01
C THR A 32 1.23 15.44 5.40
N PHE A 33 1.80 14.25 5.45
CA PHE A 33 1.15 13.06 4.94
C PHE A 33 0.29 12.41 6.03
N PRO A 34 -0.93 11.93 5.69
CA PRO A 34 -1.75 11.20 6.64
C PRO A 34 -1.09 9.87 7.00
N THR A 35 -1.14 9.50 8.27
CA THR A 35 -0.69 8.19 8.74
C THR A 35 -1.89 7.25 8.73
N LEU A 36 -2.06 6.51 7.64
CA LEU A 36 -3.15 5.54 7.46
C LEU A 36 -2.68 4.13 7.81
N ALA A 37 -3.62 3.21 8.04
CA ALA A 37 -3.29 1.80 8.21
C ALA A 37 -2.56 1.26 6.97
N GLY A 38 -1.40 0.60 7.20
CA GLY A 38 -0.55 0.12 6.12
C GLY A 38 0.48 1.13 5.59
N SER A 39 0.44 2.39 6.05
CA SER A 39 1.53 3.34 5.83
C SER A 39 2.82 2.83 6.47
N HIS A 40 3.87 2.69 5.66
CA HIS A 40 5.17 2.20 6.12
C HIS A 40 6.37 2.93 5.50
N LEU A 41 6.10 3.81 4.53
CA LEU A 41 7.13 4.61 3.88
C LEU A 41 7.20 5.99 4.56
N PRO A 42 8.41 6.49 4.89
CA PRO A 42 8.60 7.82 5.42
C PRO A 42 8.53 8.84 4.27
N TRP A 43 7.33 9.23 3.88
CA TRP A 43 7.12 10.26 2.86
C TRP A 43 7.51 11.63 3.40
N THR A 44 8.48 12.27 2.75
CA THR A 44 8.97 13.62 3.11
C THR A 44 8.75 14.62 1.98
N HIS A 45 8.73 14.15 0.73
CA HIS A 45 8.79 15.00 -0.45
C HIS A 45 7.51 14.86 -1.32
N ALA A 46 6.47 15.64 -1.03
CA ALA A 46 5.15 15.56 -1.69
C ALA A 46 5.17 15.55 -3.21
N ALA A 47 5.92 16.46 -3.83
CA ALA A 47 6.01 16.51 -5.28
C ALA A 47 6.65 15.24 -5.88
N LEU A 48 7.58 14.60 -5.16
CA LEU A 48 8.32 13.44 -5.65
C LEU A 48 7.41 12.21 -5.59
N GLU A 49 6.70 12.06 -4.48
CA GLU A 49 5.74 10.98 -4.30
C GLU A 49 4.57 11.07 -5.28
N LEU A 50 4.09 12.28 -5.58
CA LEU A 50 3.10 12.49 -6.63
C LEU A 50 3.61 12.01 -7.99
N VAL A 51 4.82 12.45 -8.39
CA VAL A 51 5.43 12.06 -9.67
C VAL A 51 5.62 10.56 -9.75
N LYS A 52 6.15 9.93 -8.69
CA LYS A 52 6.30 8.46 -8.63
C LYS A 52 4.96 7.75 -8.83
N CYS A 53 3.91 8.16 -8.10
CA CYS A 53 2.60 7.51 -8.15
C CYS A 53 1.97 7.64 -9.53
N VAL A 54 1.90 8.86 -10.09
CA VAL A 54 1.28 9.10 -11.39
C VAL A 54 2.04 8.40 -12.51
N CYS A 55 3.37 8.52 -12.54
CA CYS A 55 4.18 7.86 -13.55
C CYS A 55 4.10 6.33 -13.45
N HIS A 56 4.00 5.77 -12.24
CA HIS A 56 3.82 4.33 -12.07
C HIS A 56 2.48 3.85 -12.65
N VAL A 57 1.38 4.55 -12.38
CA VAL A 57 0.05 4.22 -12.94
C VAL A 57 0.06 4.32 -14.47
N TRP A 58 0.68 5.36 -15.04
CA TRP A 58 0.75 5.49 -16.50
C TRP A 58 1.66 4.45 -17.15
N HIS A 59 2.65 3.93 -16.42
CA HIS A 59 3.53 2.87 -16.91
C HIS A 59 2.82 1.51 -17.02
N LEU A 60 1.62 1.35 -16.45
CA LEU A 60 0.79 0.16 -16.66
C LEU A 60 0.41 -0.01 -18.14
N ASP A 61 0.33 1.09 -18.91
CA ASP A 61 0.21 1.05 -20.36
C ASP A 61 1.60 1.07 -21.02
N THR A 62 2.03 -0.09 -21.50
CA THR A 62 3.35 -0.28 -22.12
C THR A 62 3.54 0.57 -23.38
N THR A 63 2.46 0.99 -24.04
CA THR A 63 2.52 1.83 -25.25
C THR A 63 2.91 3.28 -24.97
N LEU A 64 2.78 3.72 -23.71
CA LEU A 64 3.09 5.08 -23.25
C LEU A 64 4.44 5.16 -22.53
N SER A 65 5.08 4.02 -22.28
CA SER A 65 6.29 3.87 -21.46
C SER A 65 7.38 4.91 -21.79
N THR A 66 7.71 5.09 -23.07
CA THR A 66 8.76 6.03 -23.51
C THR A 66 8.44 7.49 -23.15
N HIS A 67 7.20 7.93 -23.40
CA HIS A 67 6.75 9.29 -23.09
C HIS A 67 6.67 9.54 -21.59
N VAL A 68 6.19 8.55 -20.82
CA VAL A 68 6.13 8.62 -19.36
C VAL A 68 7.53 8.69 -18.76
N MET A 69 8.49 7.92 -19.25
CA MET A 69 9.89 7.98 -18.80
C MET A 69 10.53 9.34 -19.11
N GLN A 70 10.27 9.90 -20.30
CA GLN A 70 10.75 11.24 -20.66
C GLN A 70 10.18 12.33 -19.74
N LEU A 71 8.89 12.25 -19.43
CA LEU A 71 8.25 13.17 -18.49
C LEU A 71 8.85 13.01 -17.09
N LYS A 72 8.91 11.78 -16.56
CA LYS A 72 9.50 11.49 -15.23
C LYS A 72 10.90 12.07 -15.12
N ARG A 73 11.76 11.83 -16.12
CA ARG A 73 13.12 12.37 -16.17
C ARG A 73 13.15 13.90 -16.16
N THR A 74 12.22 14.54 -16.88
CA THR A 74 12.14 16.01 -16.93
C THR A 74 11.71 16.58 -15.57
N LEU A 75 10.72 15.97 -14.92
CA LEU A 75 10.24 16.39 -13.60
C LEU A 75 11.27 16.17 -12.51
N LEU A 76 11.97 15.02 -12.50
CA LEU A 76 13.05 14.75 -11.54
C LEU A 76 14.20 15.75 -11.66
N LYS A 77 14.55 16.18 -12.88
CA LYS A 77 15.55 17.23 -13.10
C LYS A 77 15.16 18.56 -12.47
N THR A 78 13.88 18.96 -12.55
CA THR A 78 13.38 20.17 -11.88
C THR A 78 13.56 20.12 -10.36
N MET A 79 13.57 18.91 -9.79
CA MET A 79 13.72 18.65 -8.36
C MET A 79 15.17 18.35 -7.96
N SER A 80 16.11 18.41 -8.90
CA SER A 80 17.52 18.03 -8.71
C SER A 80 17.75 16.58 -8.24
N ILE A 81 16.83 15.67 -8.58
CA ILE A 81 16.90 14.25 -8.22
C ILE A 81 17.35 13.44 -9.44
N SER A 82 18.26 12.48 -9.22
CA SER A 82 18.73 11.58 -10.28
C SER A 82 17.68 10.53 -10.64
N GLU A 83 17.52 10.21 -11.93
CA GLU A 83 16.58 9.20 -12.41
C GLU A 83 16.92 7.76 -11.96
N PHE A 84 18.18 7.51 -11.61
CA PHE A 84 18.69 6.23 -11.13
C PHE A 84 18.86 6.19 -9.60
N SER A 85 18.41 7.22 -8.89
CA SER A 85 18.45 7.23 -7.45
C SER A 85 17.42 6.26 -6.87
N THR A 86 17.73 5.65 -5.73
CA THR A 86 16.79 4.81 -4.99
C THR A 86 15.57 5.60 -4.52
N GLU A 87 15.75 6.89 -4.24
CA GLU A 87 14.67 7.81 -3.90
C GLU A 87 13.75 8.12 -5.09
N ALA A 88 14.09 7.82 -6.35
CA ALA A 88 13.21 8.00 -7.51
C ALA A 88 12.41 6.74 -7.87
N GLU A 89 12.70 5.61 -7.22
CA GLU A 89 11.98 4.35 -7.40
C GLU A 89 10.59 4.43 -6.77
N PHE A 90 9.59 3.86 -7.45
CA PHE A 90 8.24 3.75 -6.89
C PHE A 90 8.17 2.52 -5.99
N VAL A 91 7.78 2.72 -4.74
CA VAL A 91 7.41 1.67 -3.80
C VAL A 91 5.96 1.89 -3.42
N ASN A 92 5.15 0.82 -3.43
CA ASN A 92 3.75 0.93 -3.06
C ASN A 92 3.62 1.47 -1.63
N PRO A 93 2.94 2.60 -1.39
CA PRO A 93 2.89 3.23 -0.06
C PRO A 93 2.04 2.46 0.96
N SER A 94 1.11 1.62 0.49
CA SER A 94 0.16 0.89 1.32
C SER A 94 0.50 -0.60 1.35
N LYS A 95 0.84 -1.10 2.54
CA LYS A 95 0.81 -2.55 2.81
C LYS A 95 -0.61 -3.07 2.64
N SER A 96 -0.75 -4.37 2.42
CA SER A 96 -2.04 -5.03 2.32
C SER A 96 -2.17 -6.02 3.48
N PHE A 97 -3.31 -5.99 4.16
CA PHE A 97 -3.67 -7.00 5.16
C PHE A 97 -5.09 -7.45 4.89
N VAL A 98 -5.22 -8.63 4.28
CA VAL A 98 -6.50 -9.16 3.83
C VAL A 98 -7.06 -10.12 4.85
N LEU A 99 -8.19 -9.75 5.45
CA LEU A 99 -9.04 -10.68 6.17
C LEU A 99 -9.85 -11.51 5.16
N PRO A 100 -9.67 -12.84 5.11
CA PRO A 100 -10.48 -13.67 4.22
C PRO A 100 -11.94 -13.70 4.66
N ASP A 101 -12.85 -14.27 3.87
CA ASP A 101 -14.21 -14.69 4.25
C ASP A 101 -14.99 -13.84 5.29
N ILE A 102 -15.05 -12.51 5.14
CA ILE A 102 -15.97 -11.69 5.93
C ILE A 102 -17.37 -11.88 5.36
N ILE A 103 -18.28 -12.40 6.19
CA ILE A 103 -19.67 -12.70 5.81
C ILE A 103 -20.59 -11.66 6.46
N CYS A 104 -21.42 -11.00 5.65
CA CYS A 104 -22.47 -10.11 6.15
C CYS A 104 -23.62 -10.93 6.75
N THR A 105 -24.00 -10.63 7.99
CA THR A 105 -25.08 -11.31 8.73
C THR A 105 -26.47 -11.08 8.13
N GLN A 106 -26.68 -10.01 7.36
CA GLN A 106 -27.98 -9.69 6.75
C GLN A 106 -28.15 -10.28 5.36
N CYS A 107 -27.18 -10.06 4.46
CA CYS A 107 -27.31 -10.44 3.05
C CYS A 107 -26.43 -11.63 2.64
N ASN A 108 -25.69 -12.23 3.58
CA ASN A 108 -24.77 -13.35 3.37
C ASN A 108 -23.71 -13.10 2.27
N LEU A 109 -23.40 -11.83 1.98
CA LEU A 109 -22.27 -11.50 1.13
C LEU A 109 -20.99 -11.95 1.82
N CYS A 110 -20.28 -12.90 1.21
CA CYS A 110 -18.94 -13.29 1.59
C CYS A 110 -17.93 -12.57 0.70
N ARG A 111 -16.95 -11.88 1.31
CA ARG A 111 -15.84 -11.25 0.59
C ARG A 111 -14.57 -11.24 1.44
N HIS A 112 -13.44 -11.12 0.77
CA HIS A 112 -12.19 -10.74 1.42
C HIS A 112 -12.14 -9.22 1.59
N VAL A 113 -11.56 -8.76 2.70
CA VAL A 113 -11.47 -7.33 3.03
C VAL A 113 -10.03 -6.96 3.34
N ASP A 114 -9.49 -5.97 2.61
CA ASP A 114 -8.16 -5.43 2.86
C ASP A 114 -8.26 -4.27 3.85
N LEU A 115 -7.87 -4.50 5.11
CA LEU A 115 -7.97 -3.51 6.18
C LEU A 115 -7.14 -2.25 5.94
N CYS A 116 -6.10 -2.33 5.11
CA CYS A 116 -5.25 -1.19 4.78
C CYS A 116 -5.80 -0.36 3.59
N ARG A 117 -6.91 -0.77 2.98
CA ARG A 117 -7.46 -0.13 1.78
C ARG A 117 -8.99 -0.03 1.79
N GLU A 118 -9.63 -0.51 2.84
CA GLU A 118 -11.08 -0.53 2.94
C GLU A 118 -11.60 0.89 3.18
N PRO A 119 -12.48 1.40 2.30
CA PRO A 119 -13.08 2.73 2.47
C PRO A 119 -13.95 2.77 3.74
N GLY A 120 -14.03 3.93 4.38
CA GLY A 120 -14.73 4.11 5.66
C GLY A 120 -13.85 3.77 6.87
N LEU A 121 -13.22 2.59 6.90
CA LEU A 121 -12.40 2.18 8.07
C LEU A 121 -11.29 3.18 8.42
N MET A 122 -10.79 3.92 7.43
CA MET A 122 -9.73 4.92 7.60
C MET A 122 -10.22 6.33 7.90
N ASP A 123 -11.48 6.64 7.61
CA ASP A 123 -12.03 8.00 7.77
C ASP A 123 -12.21 8.32 9.26
N ASP A 124 -12.61 7.33 10.05
CA ASP A 124 -12.87 7.42 11.49
C ASP A 124 -11.60 7.76 12.32
N LEU A 125 -10.40 7.40 11.83
CA LEU A 125 -9.13 7.67 12.51
C LEU A 125 -8.63 9.12 12.33
N SER A 126 -9.15 9.82 11.33
CA SER A 126 -8.77 11.21 11.02
C SER A 126 -9.69 12.26 11.65
N ALA A 127 -10.84 11.83 12.17
CA ALA A 127 -11.91 12.70 12.69
C ALA A 127 -11.92 12.85 14.23
N LEU A 128 -10.85 12.43 14.91
CA LEU A 128 -10.75 12.56 16.38
C LEU A 128 -10.57 14.00 16.88
N ASP A 129 -10.47 14.99 15.98
CA ASP A 129 -10.54 16.41 16.32
C ASP A 129 -11.96 16.97 16.05
N ASP A 130 -12.72 17.11 17.14
CA ASP A 130 -13.75 18.13 17.38
C ASP A 130 -15.21 18.01 16.87
N ARG A 131 -15.76 16.84 16.50
CA ARG A 131 -17.24 16.71 16.35
C ARG A 131 -17.83 15.38 16.84
N ASP A 132 -18.81 15.48 17.73
CA ASP A 132 -19.59 14.45 18.46
C ASP A 132 -20.38 13.41 17.61
N GLU A 133 -20.04 13.16 16.34
CA GLU A 133 -20.70 12.12 15.55
C GLU A 133 -19.66 11.16 14.97
N VAL A 134 -19.40 10.08 15.72
CA VAL A 134 -18.64 8.91 15.24
C VAL A 134 -19.50 8.22 14.19
N VAL A 135 -19.31 8.59 12.92
CA VAL A 135 -19.94 7.90 11.80
C VAL A 135 -19.26 6.55 11.63
N GLN A 136 -19.74 5.52 12.33
CA GLN A 136 -19.29 4.14 12.13
C GLN A 136 -19.52 3.75 10.67
N SER A 137 -18.43 3.72 9.92
CA SER A 137 -18.44 3.71 8.45
C SER A 137 -18.24 2.30 7.86
N TRP A 138 -17.97 1.28 8.69
CA TRP A 138 -17.71 -0.06 8.17
C TRP A 138 -18.99 -0.86 7.87
N GLN A 139 -19.40 -0.81 6.60
CA GLN A 139 -20.66 -1.36 6.13
C GLN A 139 -20.46 -2.41 5.04
N CYS A 140 -21.44 -3.30 4.91
CA CYS A 140 -21.53 -4.22 3.79
C CYS A 140 -21.76 -3.43 2.48
N PRO A 141 -20.95 -3.64 1.42
CA PRO A 141 -21.07 -2.88 0.17
C PRO A 141 -22.37 -3.17 -0.60
N ARG A 142 -23.13 -4.22 -0.23
CA ARG A 142 -24.37 -4.61 -0.89
C ARG A 142 -25.62 -4.08 -0.20
N CYS A 143 -25.71 -4.26 1.12
CA CYS A 143 -26.92 -3.96 1.88
C CYS A 143 -26.71 -2.86 2.93
N THR A 144 -25.54 -2.23 2.96
CA THR A 144 -25.14 -1.15 3.88
C THR A 144 -25.31 -1.49 5.36
N HIS A 145 -25.48 -2.78 5.70
CA HIS A 145 -25.53 -3.22 7.08
C HIS A 145 -24.16 -3.09 7.73
N LEU A 146 -24.12 -2.55 8.95
CA LEU A 146 -22.89 -2.41 9.73
C LEU A 146 -22.34 -3.79 10.08
N TYR A 147 -21.02 -3.94 9.94
CA TYR A 147 -20.36 -5.13 10.43
C TYR A 147 -20.20 -5.07 11.95
N ASP A 148 -20.27 -6.24 12.59
CA ASP A 148 -19.94 -6.39 14.01
C ASP A 148 -18.41 -6.28 14.19
N LEU A 149 -17.97 -5.14 14.73
CA LEU A 149 -16.56 -4.83 14.92
C LEU A 149 -15.90 -5.74 15.96
N ASP A 150 -16.62 -6.07 17.04
CA ASP A 150 -16.11 -6.93 18.12
C ASP A 150 -15.83 -8.34 17.58
N MET A 151 -16.75 -8.87 16.77
CA MET A 151 -16.56 -10.14 16.09
C MET A 151 -15.32 -10.12 15.17
N LEU A 152 -15.13 -9.01 14.44
CA LEU A 152 -14.00 -8.87 13.51
C LEU A 152 -12.66 -8.68 14.24
N GLU A 153 -12.66 -7.99 15.39
CA GLU A 153 -11.50 -7.88 16.27
C GLU A 153 -11.10 -9.24 16.84
N HIS A 154 -12.05 -10.02 17.37
CA HIS A 154 -11.78 -11.38 17.84
C HIS A 154 -11.20 -12.26 16.73
N ARG A 155 -11.70 -12.09 15.50
CA ARG A 155 -11.19 -12.80 14.34
C ARG A 155 -9.76 -12.39 13.99
N LEU A 156 -9.42 -11.11 14.12
CA LEU A 156 -8.05 -10.62 13.94
C LEU A 156 -7.10 -11.26 14.95
N VAL A 157 -7.47 -11.28 16.22
CA VAL A 157 -6.69 -11.94 17.28
C VAL A 157 -6.49 -13.42 16.95
N HIS A 158 -7.55 -14.09 16.50
CA HIS A 158 -7.48 -15.49 16.10
C HIS A 158 -6.52 -15.72 14.92
N VAL A 159 -6.55 -14.86 13.90
CA VAL A 159 -5.61 -14.91 12.76
C VAL A 159 -4.16 -14.75 13.24
N VAL A 160 -3.88 -13.78 14.10
CA VAL A 160 -2.52 -13.59 14.65
C VAL A 160 -2.05 -14.82 15.41
N HIS A 161 -2.91 -15.37 16.26
CA HIS A 161 -2.58 -16.57 17.03
C HIS A 161 -2.32 -17.77 16.12
N THR A 162 -3.22 -18.06 15.19
CA THR A 162 -3.19 -19.28 14.38
C THR A 162 -2.21 -19.24 13.21
N GLN A 163 -2.06 -18.10 12.53
CA GLN A 163 -1.21 -18.00 11.35
C GLN A 163 0.22 -17.54 11.66
N HIS A 164 0.43 -16.84 12.79
CA HIS A 164 1.74 -16.30 13.13
C HIS A 164 2.32 -16.90 14.42
N SER A 165 1.59 -16.83 15.53
CA SER A 165 2.13 -17.26 16.84
C SER A 165 2.37 -18.77 16.91
N LEU A 166 1.35 -19.59 16.62
CA LEU A 166 1.47 -21.04 16.69
C LEU A 166 2.52 -21.60 15.71
N PRO A 167 2.54 -21.24 14.42
CA PRO A 167 3.53 -21.76 13.49
C PRO A 167 4.95 -21.31 13.85
N TYR A 168 5.11 -20.12 14.44
CA TYR A 168 6.40 -19.66 14.93
C TYR A 168 6.91 -20.53 16.10
N GLN A 169 6.04 -20.84 17.06
CA GLN A 169 6.38 -21.69 18.21
C GLN A 169 6.65 -23.15 17.82
N LEU A 170 5.92 -23.65 16.81
CA LEU A 170 6.04 -25.02 16.30
C LEU A 170 7.10 -25.15 15.19
N ARG A 171 7.83 -24.07 14.88
CA ARG A 171 8.79 -24.07 13.77
C ARG A 171 9.94 -25.02 14.07
N GLU A 172 10.22 -25.91 13.13
CA GLU A 172 11.40 -26.78 13.20
C GLU A 172 12.70 -25.95 13.09
N LEU A 173 13.66 -26.29 13.93
CA LEU A 173 15.01 -25.74 13.84
C LEU A 173 15.76 -26.48 12.74
N VAL A 174 16.29 -25.75 11.76
CA VAL A 174 17.09 -26.31 10.67
C VAL A 174 18.53 -25.85 10.84
N CYS A 175 19.48 -26.78 10.75
CA CYS A 175 20.89 -26.43 10.84
C CYS A 175 21.35 -25.69 9.57
N LYS A 176 22.00 -24.54 9.74
CA LYS A 176 22.51 -23.73 8.60
C LYS A 176 23.61 -24.42 7.77
N ARG A 177 24.27 -25.45 8.30
CA ARG A 177 25.38 -26.15 7.61
C ARG A 177 24.90 -27.33 6.78
N CYS A 178 24.17 -28.26 7.38
CA CYS A 178 23.69 -29.45 6.69
C CYS A 178 22.26 -29.32 6.13
N ASN A 179 21.53 -28.25 6.47
CA ASN A 179 20.13 -28.02 6.11
C ASN A 179 19.17 -29.14 6.53
N LEU A 180 19.56 -29.96 7.51
CA LEU A 180 18.70 -30.98 8.09
C LEU A 180 17.90 -30.40 9.28
N PRO A 181 16.63 -30.82 9.46
CA PRO A 181 15.84 -30.46 10.61
C PRO A 181 16.44 -31.09 11.88
N ASN A 182 16.19 -30.46 13.03
CA ASN A 182 16.60 -31.00 14.31
C ASN A 182 15.71 -32.18 14.70
N GLU A 183 16.28 -33.38 14.68
CA GLU A 183 15.58 -34.62 15.05
C GLU A 183 15.37 -34.78 16.56
N SER A 184 16.11 -34.02 17.39
CA SER A 184 16.06 -34.17 18.85
C SER A 184 15.65 -32.87 19.55
N GLN A 185 14.79 -32.96 20.55
CA GLN A 185 14.33 -31.80 21.30
C GLN A 185 15.34 -31.28 22.35
N LEU A 186 16.41 -32.04 22.61
CA LEU A 186 17.38 -31.75 23.67
C LEU A 186 18.75 -31.31 23.17
N ASN A 187 19.09 -31.56 21.89
CA ASN A 187 20.39 -31.13 21.36
C ASN A 187 20.40 -29.62 21.13
N THR A 188 21.38 -28.96 21.73
CA THR A 188 21.65 -27.53 21.53
C THR A 188 22.44 -27.26 20.25
N LEU A 189 23.16 -28.26 19.74
CA LEU A 189 24.01 -28.17 18.55
C LEU A 189 23.74 -29.34 17.59
N CYS A 190 23.89 -29.08 16.30
CA CYS A 190 23.88 -30.13 15.28
C CYS A 190 25.11 -31.03 15.43
N GLY A 191 24.95 -32.34 15.23
CA GLY A 191 26.09 -33.29 15.17
C GLY A 191 27.01 -33.10 13.96
N CYS A 192 26.62 -32.23 13.02
CA CYS A 192 27.41 -31.81 11.87
C CYS A 192 28.46 -30.72 12.20
N THR A 193 29.04 -30.77 13.41
CA THR A 193 30.11 -29.87 13.87
C THR A 193 31.20 -29.67 12.82
#